data_AF-A0A5C7UYC7-F1
#
_entry.id   AF-A0A5C7UYC7-F1
#
_cell.length_a   1.000
_cell.length_b   1.000
_cell.length_c   1.000
_cell.angle_alpha   90.00
_cell.angle_beta   90.00
_cell.angle_gamma   90.00
#
_symmetry.space_group_name_H-M   'P 1'
#
loop_
_entity.id
_entity.type
_entity.pdbx_description
1 polymer ?
#
loop_
_entity_poly.entity_id
_entity_poly.type
_entity_poly.pdbx_seq_one_letter_code
_entity_poly.pdbx_strand_id
1 'polypeptide(L)'
;MNRMASKLTGRASQVALWGALWLAGAAQAQVNDLPGGPAVRQLNLHPPVTKIAEAQHSLHWMLLIVCTIIFIGVFGVMFYSIWKHRKSQGAKPAQFHESVAIEVTWTVVPFLIVIGMALPATKVVVAQKDTTNADLTIKATGYQWKWGYDYLNGEGAGIGFLSTLDASHRVMSDAGKPAGDDYLLKVDRPLVVPVGKKVRIITTANDVIHSWMVPAFGVKQDAIP
;
A
#
# COMPACT_ATOMS: atom_id res chain seq x y z
N MET A 1 4.53 -19.31 -60.50
CA MET A 1 4.40 -18.05 -59.73
C MET A 1 3.26 -18.05 -58.69
N ASN A 2 2.21 -18.88 -58.80
CA ASN A 2 1.06 -18.86 -57.87
C ASN A 2 1.30 -19.41 -56.44
N ARG A 3 2.23 -20.35 -56.23
CA ARG A 3 2.48 -20.97 -54.90
C ARG A 3 3.22 -20.07 -53.92
N MET A 4 3.98 -19.09 -54.40
CA MET A 4 4.76 -18.18 -53.57
C MET A 4 3.88 -17.03 -53.05
N ALA A 5 3.01 -16.50 -53.93
CA ALA A 5 2.00 -15.50 -53.57
C ALA A 5 1.01 -16.02 -52.51
N SER A 6 0.55 -17.27 -52.60
CA SER A 6 -0.41 -17.84 -51.63
C SER A 6 0.19 -18.08 -50.22
N LYS A 7 1.50 -18.37 -50.15
CA LYS A 7 2.21 -18.52 -48.85
C LYS A 7 2.49 -17.16 -48.20
N LEU A 8 2.75 -16.13 -49.00
CA LEU A 8 2.93 -14.75 -48.53
C LEU A 8 1.62 -14.16 -48.01
N THR A 9 0.49 -14.38 -48.71
CA THR A 9 -0.82 -13.92 -48.24
C THR A 9 -1.29 -14.66 -46.98
N GLY A 10 -0.99 -15.96 -46.85
CA GLY A 10 -1.30 -16.73 -45.63
C GLY A 10 -0.49 -16.32 -44.40
N ARG A 11 0.77 -15.91 -44.57
CA ARG A 11 1.58 -15.36 -43.46
C ARG A 11 1.18 -13.95 -43.08
N ALA A 12 0.83 -13.11 -44.08
CA ALA A 12 0.34 -11.76 -43.82
C ALA A 12 -1.02 -11.79 -43.09
N SER A 13 -1.92 -12.70 -43.45
CA SER A 13 -3.21 -12.86 -42.78
C SER A 13 -3.06 -13.39 -41.35
N GLN A 14 -2.12 -14.32 -41.11
CA GLN A 14 -1.81 -14.78 -39.75
C GLN A 14 -1.21 -13.68 -38.88
N VAL A 15 -0.26 -12.89 -39.39
CA VAL A 15 0.32 -11.75 -38.66
C VAL A 15 -0.75 -10.68 -38.37
N ALA A 16 -1.65 -10.42 -39.32
CA ALA A 16 -2.78 -9.52 -39.11
C ALA A 16 -3.76 -10.05 -38.05
N LEU A 17 -4.04 -11.35 -38.03
CA LEU A 17 -4.88 -11.99 -37.01
C LEU A 17 -4.24 -11.94 -35.63
N TRP A 18 -2.94 -12.21 -35.51
CA TRP A 18 -2.21 -12.10 -34.25
C TRP A 18 -2.12 -10.65 -33.78
N GLY A 19 -1.91 -9.69 -34.68
CA GLY A 19 -1.94 -8.26 -34.36
C GLY A 19 -3.32 -7.79 -33.92
N ALA A 20 -4.39 -8.26 -34.56
CA ALA A 20 -5.77 -7.96 -34.18
C ALA A 20 -6.15 -8.59 -32.83
N LEU A 21 -5.67 -9.81 -32.53
CA LEU A 21 -5.87 -10.45 -31.22
C LEU A 21 -5.11 -9.74 -30.09
N TRP A 22 -3.90 -9.24 -30.36
CA TRP A 22 -3.15 -8.39 -29.41
C TRP A 22 -3.84 -7.06 -29.15
N LEU A 23 -4.37 -6.41 -30.20
CA LEU A 23 -5.12 -5.15 -30.07
C LEU A 23 -6.49 -5.35 -29.41
N ALA A 24 -7.17 -6.47 -29.68
CA ALA A 24 -8.45 -6.81 -29.03
C ALA A 24 -8.28 -7.21 -27.56
N GLY A 25 -7.16 -7.85 -27.20
CA GLY A 25 -6.80 -8.10 -25.80
C GLY A 25 -6.49 -6.82 -25.01
N ALA A 26 -6.00 -5.78 -25.68
CA ALA A 26 -5.78 -4.46 -25.08
C ALA A 26 -7.06 -3.61 -24.93
N ALA A 27 -8.18 -4.01 -25.55
CA ALA A 27 -9.44 -3.27 -25.51
C ALA A 27 -10.38 -3.67 -24.35
N GLN A 28 -9.90 -4.49 -23.40
CA GLN A 28 -10.59 -4.67 -22.12
C GLN A 28 -10.52 -3.35 -21.34
N ALA A 29 -11.64 -2.93 -20.73
CA ALA A 29 -11.78 -1.66 -20.00
C ALA A 29 -10.50 -1.26 -19.25
N GLN A 30 -9.76 -0.31 -19.84
CA GLN A 30 -8.48 0.11 -19.31
C GLN A 30 -8.76 0.97 -18.07
N VAL A 31 -8.40 0.45 -16.90
CA VAL A 31 -8.39 1.21 -15.65
C VAL A 31 -7.21 2.18 -15.71
N ASN A 32 -7.41 3.43 -15.31
CA ASN A 32 -6.37 4.45 -15.21
C ASN A 32 -6.04 4.74 -13.75
N ASP A 33 -4.98 5.51 -13.55
CA ASP A 33 -4.59 5.97 -12.21
C ASP A 33 -5.68 6.88 -11.62
N LEU A 34 -6.09 6.59 -10.38
CA LEU A 34 -7.05 7.44 -9.68
C LEU A 34 -6.31 8.52 -8.87
N PRO A 35 -6.53 9.83 -9.14
CA PRO A 35 -5.93 10.89 -8.34
C PRO A 35 -6.33 10.80 -6.86
N GLY A 36 -5.34 10.72 -5.96
CA GLY A 36 -5.58 10.51 -4.53
C GLY A 36 -6.01 9.09 -4.15
N GLY A 37 -6.21 8.21 -5.13
CA GLY A 37 -6.51 6.80 -4.98
C GLY A 37 -5.33 5.90 -5.36
N PRO A 38 -5.56 4.60 -5.61
CA PRO A 38 -4.52 3.68 -6.07
C PRO A 38 -4.17 3.95 -7.53
N ALA A 39 -2.87 3.85 -7.85
CA ALA A 39 -2.41 3.83 -9.23
C ALA A 39 -2.42 2.41 -9.80
N VAL A 40 -2.54 2.30 -11.12
CA VAL A 40 -2.56 1.02 -11.85
C VAL A 40 -1.22 0.33 -11.65
N ARG A 41 -1.26 -0.90 -11.10
CA ARG A 41 -0.07 -1.72 -10.82
C ARG A 41 0.94 -1.03 -9.90
N GLN A 42 0.45 -0.18 -9.00
CA GLN A 42 1.27 0.45 -7.99
C GLN A 42 1.96 -0.60 -7.10
N LEU A 43 3.29 -0.48 -6.94
CA LEU A 43 4.11 -1.40 -6.13
C LEU A 43 4.52 -0.81 -4.78
N ASN A 44 4.41 0.50 -4.61
CA ASN A 44 4.83 1.23 -3.42
C ASN A 44 3.62 1.84 -2.69
N LEU A 45 3.84 2.43 -1.52
CA LEU A 45 2.84 3.19 -0.77
C LEU A 45 2.25 4.36 -1.60
N HIS A 46 1.04 4.80 -1.24
CA HIS A 46 0.39 5.96 -1.88
C HIS A 46 1.24 7.21 -1.75
N PRO A 47 1.26 8.11 -2.76
CA PRO A 47 1.94 9.39 -2.63
C PRO A 47 1.49 10.12 -1.34
N PRO A 48 2.43 10.49 -0.46
CA PRO A 48 2.08 11.10 0.81
C PRO A 48 1.62 12.54 0.57
N VAL A 49 0.56 12.96 1.25
CA VAL A 49 0.06 14.35 1.19
C VAL A 49 -0.07 14.98 2.59
N THR A 50 0.53 14.34 3.60
CA THR A 50 0.69 14.88 4.96
C THR A 50 2.11 14.65 5.45
N LYS A 51 2.57 15.48 6.39
CA LYS A 51 3.89 15.31 7.03
C LYS A 51 4.06 13.96 7.72
N ILE A 52 2.98 13.39 8.26
CA ILE A 52 3.00 12.06 8.89
C ILE A 52 3.19 10.97 7.83
N ALA A 53 2.48 11.04 6.71
CA ALA A 53 2.66 10.09 5.61
C ALA A 53 4.07 10.17 5.01
N GLU A 54 4.63 11.37 4.84
CA GLU A 54 6.02 11.57 4.40
C GLU A 54 7.01 10.91 5.37
N ALA A 55 6.83 11.09 6.68
CA ALA A 55 7.68 10.47 7.68
C ALA A 55 7.55 8.94 7.68
N GLN A 56 6.33 8.41 7.53
CA GLN A 56 6.09 6.97 7.36
C GLN A 56 6.77 6.42 6.10
N HIS A 57 6.75 7.15 4.99
CA HIS A 57 7.48 6.79 3.76
C HIS A 57 9.00 6.74 3.99
N SER A 58 9.56 7.73 4.68
CA SER A 58 10.99 7.75 5.01
C SER A 58 11.37 6.56 5.89
N LEU A 59 10.56 6.23 6.90
CA LEU A 59 10.77 5.05 7.74
C LEU A 59 10.67 3.76 6.94
N HIS A 60 9.67 3.64 6.06
CA HIS A 60 9.49 2.49 5.18
C HIS A 60 10.74 2.25 4.32
N TRP A 61 11.29 3.28 3.68
CA TRP A 61 12.49 3.14 2.86
C TRP A 61 13.74 2.81 3.68
N MET A 62 13.93 3.45 4.83
CA MET A 62 15.02 3.12 5.75
C MET A 62 14.96 1.63 6.16
N LEU A 63 13.78 1.15 6.56
CA LEU A 63 13.57 -0.25 6.94
C LEU A 63 13.81 -1.20 5.76
N LEU A 64 13.29 -0.88 4.57
CA LEU A 64 13.52 -1.68 3.38
C LEU A 64 15.01 -1.80 3.05
N ILE A 65 15.77 -0.69 3.09
CA ILE A 65 17.21 -0.71 2.83
C ILE A 65 17.93 -1.61 3.84
N VAL A 66 17.64 -1.48 5.13
CA VAL A 66 18.24 -2.32 6.18
C VAL A 66 17.91 -3.80 5.94
N CYS A 67 16.63 -4.12 5.69
CA CYS A 67 16.19 -5.49 5.39
C CYS A 67 16.86 -6.04 4.12
N THR A 68 17.01 -5.23 3.07
CA THR A 68 17.68 -5.64 1.82
C THR A 68 19.17 -5.91 2.06
N ILE A 69 19.88 -5.10 2.86
CA ILE A 69 21.28 -5.35 3.21
C ILE A 69 21.42 -6.67 3.98
N ILE A 70 20.57 -6.90 4.98
CA ILE A 70 20.56 -8.15 5.76
C ILE A 70 20.24 -9.34 4.83
N PHE A 71 19.25 -9.20 3.96
CA PHE A 71 18.86 -10.21 2.99
C PHE A 71 20.04 -10.59 2.09
N ILE A 72 20.73 -9.61 1.50
CA ILE A 72 21.90 -9.84 0.66
C ILE A 72 23.02 -10.52 1.46
N GLY A 73 23.25 -10.09 2.70
CA GLY A 73 24.25 -10.70 3.59
C GLY A 73 23.96 -12.17 3.87
N VAL A 74 22.74 -12.50 4.29
CA VAL A 74 22.31 -13.87 4.61
C VAL A 74 22.34 -14.76 3.37
N PHE A 75 21.72 -14.33 2.27
CA PHE A 75 21.71 -15.11 1.04
C PHE A 75 23.10 -15.23 0.43
N GLY A 76 23.93 -14.19 0.53
CA GLY A 76 25.32 -14.23 0.09
C GLY A 76 26.14 -15.30 0.83
N VAL A 77 26.08 -15.31 2.16
CA VAL A 77 26.75 -16.34 2.98
C VAL A 77 26.19 -17.73 2.70
N MET A 78 24.88 -17.86 2.55
CA MET A 78 24.24 -19.14 2.22
C MET A 78 24.68 -19.67 0.86
N PHE A 79 24.60 -18.86 -0.20
CA PHE A 79 25.02 -19.27 -1.54
C PHE A 79 26.50 -19.58 -1.62
N TYR A 80 27.33 -18.77 -0.94
CA TYR A 80 28.75 -19.05 -0.79
C TYR A 80 28.97 -20.41 -0.11
N SER A 81 28.27 -20.68 0.99
CA SER A 81 28.38 -21.92 1.73
C SER A 81 28.00 -23.13 0.88
N ILE A 82 26.86 -23.07 0.18
CA ILE A 82 26.40 -24.12 -0.74
C ILE A 82 27.42 -24.37 -1.85
N TRP A 83 27.95 -23.32 -2.47
CA TRP A 83 28.88 -23.46 -3.57
C TRP A 83 30.25 -24.01 -3.13
N LYS A 84 30.80 -23.47 -2.04
CA LYS A 84 32.15 -23.79 -1.54
C LYS A 84 32.21 -25.11 -0.77
N HIS A 85 31.19 -25.42 0.04
CA HIS A 85 31.18 -26.58 0.95
C HIS A 85 30.36 -27.77 0.43
N ARG A 86 29.96 -27.79 -0.85
CA ARG A 86 29.30 -28.97 -1.43
C ARG A 86 30.24 -30.18 -1.53
N LYS A 87 29.66 -31.37 -1.35
CA LYS A 87 30.36 -32.67 -1.44
C LYS A 87 31.11 -32.88 -2.77
N SER A 88 30.57 -32.38 -3.88
CA SER A 88 31.20 -32.53 -5.21
C SER A 88 32.50 -31.73 -5.38
N GLN A 89 32.82 -30.80 -4.46
CA GLN A 89 34.12 -30.11 -4.42
C GLN A 89 35.10 -30.79 -3.45
N GLY A 90 34.78 -31.97 -2.93
CA GLY A 90 35.62 -32.68 -1.96
C GLY A 90 35.64 -32.04 -0.57
N ALA A 91 34.68 -31.18 -0.24
CA ALA A 91 34.57 -30.54 1.07
C ALA A 91 34.38 -31.60 2.17
N LYS A 92 35.25 -31.59 3.18
CA LYS A 92 35.14 -32.42 4.39
C LYS A 92 34.45 -31.61 5.50
N PRO A 93 33.51 -32.20 6.25
CA PRO A 93 32.82 -31.50 7.34
C PRO A 93 33.82 -31.14 8.45
N ALA A 94 33.74 -29.90 8.92
CA ALA A 94 34.49 -29.46 10.08
C ALA A 94 33.89 -30.04 11.38
N GLN A 95 34.68 -30.09 12.46
CA GLN A 95 34.32 -30.71 13.75
C GLN A 95 34.22 -29.68 14.90
N PHE A 96 34.04 -28.39 14.57
CA PHE A 96 33.77 -27.37 15.59
C PHE A 96 32.26 -27.36 15.91
N HIS A 97 31.91 -27.04 17.16
CA HIS A 97 30.53 -27.13 17.65
C HIS A 97 29.99 -25.80 18.20
N GLU A 98 30.86 -24.87 18.61
CA GLU A 98 30.46 -23.58 19.16
C GLU A 98 31.53 -22.52 18.93
N SER A 99 31.11 -21.25 19.02
CA SER A 99 32.03 -20.12 19.09
C SER A 99 31.34 -18.97 19.79
N VAL A 100 31.65 -18.84 21.09
CA VAL A 100 31.12 -17.76 21.94
C VAL A 100 31.34 -16.39 21.30
N ALA A 101 32.48 -16.16 20.64
CA ALA A 101 32.76 -14.90 19.97
C ALA A 101 31.77 -14.59 18.83
N ILE A 102 31.43 -15.60 18.00
CA ILE A 102 30.48 -15.43 16.90
C ILE A 102 29.05 -15.29 17.47
N GLU A 103 28.73 -16.08 18.50
CA GLU A 103 27.45 -16.02 19.21
C GLU A 103 27.15 -14.66 19.81
N VAL A 104 28.14 -14.06 20.48
CA VAL A 104 28.02 -12.71 21.01
C VAL A 104 27.89 -11.70 19.86
N THR A 105 28.66 -11.85 18.79
CA THR A 105 28.63 -10.93 17.64
C THR A 105 27.25 -10.90 16.97
N TRP A 106 26.68 -12.06 16.63
CA TRP A 106 25.35 -12.11 15.99
C TRP A 106 24.20 -11.82 16.94
N THR A 107 24.44 -11.73 18.25
CA THR A 107 23.43 -11.28 19.21
C THR A 107 23.44 -9.77 19.34
N VAL A 108 24.63 -9.19 19.49
CA VAL A 108 24.82 -7.74 19.69
C VAL A 108 24.50 -6.95 18.42
N VAL A 109 24.89 -7.44 17.23
CA VAL A 109 24.67 -6.70 15.98
C VAL A 109 23.17 -6.48 15.68
N PRO A 110 22.29 -7.51 15.68
CA PRO A 110 20.85 -7.30 15.50
C PRO A 110 20.23 -6.43 16.59
N PHE A 111 20.68 -6.57 17.84
CA PHE A 111 20.22 -5.73 18.94
C PHE A 111 20.47 -4.24 18.68
N LEU A 112 21.69 -3.88 18.25
CA LEU A 112 22.04 -2.50 17.90
C LEU A 112 21.24 -1.98 16.69
N ILE A 113 21.02 -2.83 15.68
CA ILE A 113 20.20 -2.48 14.51
C ILE A 113 18.77 -2.10 14.95
N VAL A 114 18.14 -2.91 15.81
CA VAL A 114 16.79 -2.64 16.32
C VAL A 114 16.73 -1.33 17.12
N ILE A 115 17.71 -1.07 18.00
CA ILE A 115 17.78 0.19 18.74
C ILE A 115 17.89 1.39 17.79
N GLY A 116 18.76 1.30 16.78
CA GLY A 116 18.92 2.35 15.78
C GLY A 116 17.62 2.66 15.01
N MET A 117 16.83 1.62 14.72
CA MET A 117 15.54 1.76 14.05
C MET A 117 14.42 2.28 14.96
N ALA A 118 14.45 1.94 16.26
CA ALA A 118 13.39 2.30 17.20
C ALA A 118 13.29 3.80 17.44
N LEU A 119 14.43 4.51 17.56
CA LEU A 119 14.45 5.95 17.88
C LEU A 119 13.68 6.84 16.89
N PRO A 120 13.93 6.79 15.56
CA PRO A 120 13.14 7.58 14.61
C PRO A 120 11.69 7.10 14.52
N ALA A 121 11.43 5.79 14.66
CA ALA A 121 10.07 5.25 14.64
C ALA A 121 9.22 5.78 15.80
N THR A 122 9.76 5.81 17.03
CA THR A 122 9.07 6.34 18.21
C THR A 122 8.69 7.81 18.03
N LYS A 123 9.59 8.64 17.47
CA LYS A 123 9.29 10.06 17.21
C LYS A 123 8.08 10.22 16.29
N VAL A 124 8.00 9.43 15.22
CA VAL A 124 6.87 9.49 14.27
C VAL A 124 5.58 9.01 14.91
N VAL A 125 5.62 7.93 15.70
CA VAL A 125 4.43 7.43 16.43
C VAL A 125 3.90 8.46 17.42
N VAL A 126 4.79 9.12 18.18
CA VAL A 126 4.38 10.19 19.10
C VAL A 126 3.75 11.35 18.35
N ALA A 127 4.36 11.79 17.25
CA ALA A 127 3.81 12.86 16.41
C ALA A 127 2.44 12.50 15.81
N GLN A 128 2.24 11.24 15.41
CA GLN A 128 0.98 10.75 14.87
C GLN A 128 -0.14 10.73 15.94
N LYS A 129 0.20 10.60 17.21
CA LYS A 129 -0.77 10.60 18.33
C LYS A 129 -1.03 11.98 18.92
N ASP A 130 -0.30 13.01 18.51
CA ASP A 130 -0.54 14.38 18.96
C ASP A 130 -1.77 15.00 18.27
N THR A 131 -2.87 15.08 19.02
CA THR A 131 -4.14 15.66 18.59
C THR A 131 -4.39 17.08 19.12
N THR A 132 -3.41 17.69 19.78
CA THR A 132 -3.53 19.06 20.34
C THR A 132 -3.57 20.12 19.24
N ASN A 133 -4.12 21.30 19.55
CA ASN A 133 -4.12 22.48 18.67
C ASN A 133 -4.68 22.20 17.25
N ALA A 134 -5.78 21.44 17.17
CA ALA A 134 -6.45 21.18 15.91
C ALA A 134 -7.27 22.41 15.45
N ASP A 135 -7.15 22.78 14.18
CA ASP A 135 -7.94 23.84 13.54
C ASP A 135 -9.38 23.41 13.25
N LEU A 136 -9.57 22.11 12.99
CA LEU A 136 -10.85 21.49 12.64
C LEU A 136 -11.00 20.18 13.40
N THR A 137 -12.16 19.94 13.99
CA THR A 137 -12.48 18.65 14.64
C THR A 137 -13.72 18.04 14.01
N ILE A 138 -13.57 16.83 13.47
CA ILE A 138 -14.65 16.05 12.88
C ILE A 138 -14.77 14.73 13.64
N LYS A 139 -16.00 14.32 13.95
CA LYS A 139 -16.29 12.98 14.45
C LYS A 139 -16.73 12.10 13.27
N ALA A 140 -16.04 10.99 13.05
CA ALA A 140 -16.37 9.95 12.10
C ALA A 140 -17.00 8.77 12.84
N THR A 141 -18.28 8.50 12.56
CA THR A 141 -19.04 7.40 13.15
C THR A 141 -19.22 6.28 12.13
N GLY A 142 -18.77 5.07 12.43
CA GLY A 142 -19.00 3.89 11.60
C GLY A 142 -20.44 3.35 11.75
N TYR A 143 -21.06 3.00 10.62
CA TYR A 143 -22.33 2.30 10.55
C TYR A 143 -22.22 1.17 9.51
N GLN A 144 -23.02 0.12 9.60
CA GLN A 144 -23.16 -0.88 8.54
C GLN A 144 -23.96 -0.30 7.35
N TRP A 145 -23.42 -0.07 6.15
CA TRP A 145 -22.01 -0.04 5.69
C TRP A 145 -21.72 1.35 5.09
N LYS A 146 -21.51 2.33 5.96
CA LYS A 146 -21.39 3.76 5.64
C LYS A 146 -20.73 4.52 6.78
N TRP A 147 -20.37 5.78 6.54
CA TRP A 147 -19.77 6.65 7.57
C TRP A 147 -20.69 7.83 7.86
N GLY A 148 -20.81 8.22 9.13
CA GLY A 148 -21.37 9.52 9.51
C GLY A 148 -20.24 10.49 9.83
N TYR A 149 -20.42 11.76 9.45
CA TYR A 149 -19.46 12.82 9.74
C TYR A 149 -20.17 13.98 10.41
N ASP A 150 -19.71 14.35 11.60
CA ASP A 150 -20.16 15.52 12.35
C ASP A 150 -18.99 16.50 12.51
N TYR A 151 -19.15 17.72 11.99
CA TYR A 151 -18.18 18.80 12.12
C TYR A 151 -18.43 19.48 13.47
N LEU A 152 -17.59 19.19 14.46
CA LEU A 152 -17.83 19.59 15.85
C LEU A 152 -17.32 21.00 16.14
N ASN A 153 -16.19 21.37 15.56
CA ASN A 153 -15.56 22.68 15.76
C ASN A 153 -14.67 23.03 14.57
N GLY A 154 -14.54 24.30 14.24
CA GLY A 154 -13.80 24.82 13.08
C GLY A 154 -14.74 25.19 11.93
N GLU A 155 -14.17 25.28 10.73
CA GLU A 155 -14.93 25.55 9.51
C GLU A 155 -15.99 24.47 9.25
N GLY A 156 -17.23 24.87 9.01
CA GLY A 156 -18.35 23.94 8.83
C GLY A 156 -18.93 23.36 10.11
N ALA A 157 -18.59 23.90 11.30
CA ALA A 157 -19.16 23.44 12.56
C ALA A 157 -20.70 23.42 12.55
N GLY A 158 -21.28 22.33 13.05
CA GLY A 158 -22.73 22.07 13.02
C GLY A 158 -23.22 21.26 11.82
N ILE A 159 -22.38 21.05 10.80
CA ILE A 159 -22.71 20.16 9.67
C ILE A 159 -22.64 18.71 10.13
N GLY A 160 -23.68 17.94 9.81
CA GLY A 160 -23.76 16.49 10.04
C GLY A 160 -24.36 15.76 8.84
N PHE A 161 -23.74 14.67 8.38
CA PHE A 161 -24.27 13.88 7.26
C PHE A 161 -23.78 12.43 7.25
N LEU A 162 -24.44 11.58 6.46
CA LEU A 162 -24.04 10.20 6.18
C LEU A 162 -23.40 10.09 4.79
N SER A 163 -22.20 9.52 4.69
CA SER A 163 -21.51 9.23 3.45
C SER A 163 -21.64 7.74 3.12
N THR A 164 -22.25 7.43 1.99
CA THR A 164 -22.43 6.08 1.46
C THR A 164 -21.70 5.91 0.14
N LEU A 165 -21.35 4.68 -0.22
CA LEU A 165 -20.85 4.39 -1.57
C LEU A 165 -21.86 4.88 -2.62
N ASP A 166 -21.37 5.46 -3.71
CA ASP A 166 -22.22 5.98 -4.79
C ASP A 166 -23.20 4.90 -5.28
N ALA A 167 -24.50 5.23 -5.32
CA ALA A 167 -25.56 4.27 -5.65
C ALA A 167 -25.41 3.68 -7.06
N SER A 168 -24.77 4.40 -7.99
CA SER A 168 -24.47 3.88 -9.33
C SER A 168 -23.58 2.64 -9.30
N HIS A 169 -22.73 2.48 -8.28
CA HIS A 169 -21.86 1.32 -8.16
C HIS A 169 -22.65 0.03 -7.94
N ARG A 170 -23.76 0.08 -7.20
CA ARG A 170 -24.65 -1.08 -7.05
C ARG A 170 -25.26 -1.47 -8.39
N VAL A 171 -25.75 -0.49 -9.15
CA VAL A 171 -26.35 -0.73 -10.47
C VAL A 171 -25.34 -1.37 -11.43
N MET A 172 -24.09 -0.87 -11.45
CA MET A 172 -23.02 -1.45 -12.27
C MET A 172 -22.64 -2.87 -11.84
N SER A 173 -22.59 -3.12 -10.52
CA SER A 173 -22.34 -4.45 -9.96
C SER A 173 -23.44 -5.44 -10.39
N ASP A 174 -24.71 -5.07 -10.23
CA ASP A 174 -25.86 -5.94 -10.53
C ASP A 174 -25.96 -6.22 -12.04
N ALA A 175 -25.53 -5.27 -12.88
CA ALA A 175 -25.42 -5.44 -14.33
C ALA A 175 -24.20 -6.27 -14.76
N GLY A 176 -23.30 -6.64 -13.85
CA GLY A 176 -22.05 -7.37 -14.14
C GLY A 176 -21.04 -6.57 -14.97
N LYS A 177 -21.13 -5.23 -14.94
CA LYS A 177 -20.32 -4.32 -15.76
C LYS A 177 -19.74 -3.18 -14.90
N PRO A 178 -18.89 -3.48 -13.91
CA PRO A 178 -18.20 -2.44 -13.15
C PRO A 178 -17.32 -1.61 -14.09
N ALA A 179 -17.37 -0.29 -13.94
CA ALA A 179 -16.62 0.67 -14.74
C ALA A 179 -16.28 1.92 -13.92
N GLY A 180 -15.27 2.66 -14.37
CA GLY A 180 -14.77 3.86 -13.69
C GLY A 180 -13.58 3.57 -12.78
N ASP A 181 -12.62 4.49 -12.76
CA ASP A 181 -11.39 4.36 -11.98
C ASP A 181 -11.65 4.47 -10.46
N ASP A 182 -12.79 5.05 -10.08
CA ASP A 182 -13.25 5.24 -8.69
C ASP A 182 -14.34 4.25 -8.26
N TYR A 183 -14.59 3.19 -9.02
CA TYR A 183 -15.50 2.12 -8.63
C TYR A 183 -15.10 1.53 -7.26
N LEU A 184 -16.07 1.37 -6.36
CA LEU A 184 -15.89 1.03 -4.93
C LEU A 184 -15.17 2.07 -4.06
N LEU A 185 -14.83 3.24 -4.59
CA LEU A 185 -14.15 4.31 -3.84
C LEU A 185 -14.99 5.59 -3.75
N LYS A 186 -15.72 5.92 -4.82
CA LYS A 186 -16.59 7.10 -4.86
C LYS A 186 -17.75 7.01 -3.87
N VAL A 187 -17.99 8.11 -3.17
CA VAL A 187 -19.11 8.28 -2.24
C VAL A 187 -20.06 9.38 -2.70
N ASP A 188 -21.30 9.35 -2.20
CA ASP A 188 -22.33 10.37 -2.49
C ASP A 188 -22.01 11.73 -1.88
N ARG A 189 -21.50 11.74 -0.64
CA ARG A 189 -21.18 12.93 0.15
C ARG A 189 -19.74 12.81 0.67
N PRO A 190 -18.76 13.45 0.02
CA PRO A 190 -17.38 13.40 0.47
C PRO A 190 -17.16 14.24 1.74
N LEU A 191 -16.24 13.79 2.59
CA LEU A 191 -15.69 14.61 3.67
C LEU A 191 -14.73 15.64 3.06
N VAL A 192 -14.92 16.92 3.38
CA VAL A 192 -14.15 18.04 2.82
C VAL A 192 -13.43 18.75 3.95
N VAL A 193 -12.15 19.05 3.74
CA VAL A 193 -11.31 19.72 4.73
C VAL A 193 -10.48 20.82 4.09
N PRO A 194 -10.15 21.89 4.82
CA PRO A 194 -9.28 22.94 4.32
C PRO A 194 -7.83 22.44 4.23
N VAL A 195 -7.17 22.79 3.13
CA VAL A 195 -5.75 22.44 2.90
C VAL A 195 -4.85 23.18 3.89
N GLY A 196 -3.80 22.52 4.36
CA GLY A 196 -2.79 23.13 5.23
C GLY A 196 -3.23 23.35 6.68
N LYS A 197 -4.35 22.77 7.10
CA LYS A 197 -4.88 22.85 8.46
C LYS A 197 -4.73 21.52 9.21
N LYS A 198 -4.53 21.58 10.53
CA LYS A 198 -4.47 20.40 11.40
C LYS A 198 -5.88 19.91 11.70
N VAL A 199 -6.29 18.82 11.06
CA VAL A 199 -7.61 18.21 11.25
C VAL A 199 -7.51 17.08 12.28
N ARG A 200 -8.35 17.14 13.32
CA ARG A 200 -8.54 16.06 14.29
C ARG A 200 -9.77 15.25 13.92
N ILE A 201 -9.59 13.96 13.67
CA ILE A 201 -10.67 13.00 13.47
C ILE A 201 -10.87 12.21 14.77
N ILE A 202 -12.09 12.22 15.29
CA ILE A 202 -12.52 11.37 16.41
C ILE A 202 -13.28 10.20 15.80
N THR A 203 -12.87 8.97 16.06
CA THR A 203 -13.52 7.77 15.53
C THR A 203 -14.37 7.08 16.60
N THR A 204 -15.54 6.60 16.21
CA THR A 204 -16.42 5.74 17.02
C THR A 204 -17.33 4.95 16.07
N ALA A 205 -18.09 3.98 16.54
CA ALA A 205 -19.08 3.26 15.74
C ALA A 205 -20.41 3.16 16.48
N ASN A 206 -21.50 2.99 15.72
CA ASN A 206 -22.83 2.82 16.30
C ASN A 206 -23.24 1.35 16.43
N ASP A 207 -22.55 0.44 15.72
CA ASP A 207 -22.95 -0.97 15.62
C ASP A 207 -21.78 -1.93 15.89
N VAL A 208 -20.93 -2.17 14.89
CA VAL A 208 -19.81 -3.09 14.93
C VAL A 208 -18.50 -2.33 14.78
N ILE A 209 -17.38 -3.02 14.94
CA ILE A 209 -16.07 -2.43 14.71
C ILE A 209 -15.91 -2.09 13.23
N HIS A 210 -15.48 -0.86 12.95
CA HIS A 210 -15.00 -0.40 11.64
C HIS A 210 -13.57 0.14 11.78
N SER A 211 -12.95 0.52 10.67
CA SER A 211 -11.63 1.19 10.70
C SER A 211 -11.63 2.31 9.68
N TRP A 212 -11.40 3.55 10.14
CA TRP A 212 -11.33 4.72 9.29
C TRP A 212 -9.89 4.91 8.81
N MET A 213 -9.70 5.00 7.49
CA MET A 213 -8.37 5.05 6.88
C MET A 213 -8.36 5.95 5.66
N VAL A 214 -7.28 6.74 5.52
CA VAL A 214 -6.96 7.45 4.28
C VAL A 214 -5.46 7.23 3.99
N PRO A 215 -5.11 6.34 3.03
CA PRO A 215 -3.72 5.94 2.80
C PRO A 215 -2.76 7.11 2.53
N ALA A 216 -3.15 8.04 1.65
CA ALA A 216 -2.33 9.20 1.29
C ALA A 216 -2.05 10.13 2.49
N PHE A 217 -2.91 10.10 3.53
CA PHE A 217 -2.73 10.85 4.77
C PHE A 217 -1.89 10.10 5.82
N GLY A 218 -1.62 8.80 5.62
CA GLY A 218 -0.88 7.98 6.57
C GLY A 218 -1.68 7.69 7.86
N VAL A 219 -3.01 7.72 7.79
CA VAL A 219 -3.89 7.57 8.95
C VAL A 219 -4.74 6.31 8.83
N LYS A 220 -4.81 5.57 9.93
CA LYS A 220 -5.74 4.46 10.16
C LYS A 220 -6.04 4.39 11.65
N GLN A 221 -7.32 4.33 12.01
CA GLN A 221 -7.74 4.17 13.39
C GLN A 221 -9.07 3.43 13.44
N ASP A 222 -9.16 2.48 14.37
CA ASP A 222 -10.38 1.73 14.57
C ASP A 222 -11.49 2.62 15.17
N ALA A 223 -12.70 2.35 14.70
CA ALA A 223 -13.95 2.92 15.17
C ALA A 223 -14.66 1.82 15.95
N ILE A 224 -14.66 1.94 17.28
CA ILE A 224 -15.16 0.93 18.21
C ILE A 224 -16.45 1.48 18.87
N PRO A 225 -17.53 0.69 18.99
CA PRO A 225 -18.75 1.08 19.69
C PRO A 225 -18.55 1.41 21.18
#